data_AF-A0A3B0BVT5-F1
#
_entry.id   AF-A0A3B0BVT5-F1
#
_cell.length_a   1.000
_cell.length_b   1.000
_cell.length_c   1.000
_cell.angle_alpha   90.00
_cell.angle_beta   90.00
_cell.angle_gamma   90.00
#
_symmetry.space_group_name_H-M   'P 1'
#
loop_
_entity.id
_entity.type
_entity.pdbx_description
1 polymer ?
#
loop_
_entity_poly.entity_id
_entity_poly.type
_entity_poly.pdbx_seq_one_letter_code
_entity_poly.pdbx_strand_id
1 'polypeptide(L)' 'MRTALQWHKSSYSDPGGGNCLEMGCRPDRSPVHIRDSKNPTGPTLTVDPRTWSAFLGYATR' A
#
# COMPACT_ATOMS: atom_id res chain seq x y z
N MET A 1 10.11 20.37 2.87
CA MET A 1 9.34 19.54 3.82
C MET A 1 9.08 18.20 3.18
N ARG A 2 9.55 17.07 3.75
CA ARG A 2 9.28 15.73 3.19
C ARG A 2 7.87 15.32 3.60
N THR A 3 6.92 15.31 2.67
CA THR A 3 5.55 14.89 2.94
C THR A 3 5.56 13.44 3.43
N ALA A 4 4.97 13.19 4.60
CA ALA A 4 4.86 11.85 5.16
C ALA A 4 3.98 10.97 4.25
N LEU A 5 4.28 9.67 4.21
CA LEU A 5 3.48 8.72 3.47
C LEU A 5 2.11 8.56 4.14
N GLN A 6 1.03 8.69 3.35
CA GLN A 6 -0.31 8.50 3.86
C GLN A 6 -0.69 7.03 3.71
N TRP A 7 -0.75 6.32 4.84
CA TRP A 7 -1.09 4.89 4.86
C TRP A 7 -2.62 4.70 4.91
N HIS A 8 -3.10 3.84 4.03
CA HIS A 8 -4.48 3.39 3.96
C HIS A 8 -4.53 1.88 4.24
N LYS A 9 -5.23 1.50 5.30
CA LYS A 9 -5.44 0.10 5.67
C LYS A 9 -6.60 -0.48 4.85
N SER A 10 -6.39 -1.66 4.27
CA SER A 10 -7.44 -2.34 3.51
C SER A 10 -8.62 -2.73 4.42
N SER A 11 -9.85 -2.51 3.95
CA SER A 11 -11.08 -2.92 4.64
C SER A 11 -11.22 -4.44 4.81
N TYR A 12 -10.49 -5.22 4.00
CA TYR A 12 -10.39 -6.67 4.14
C TYR A 12 -9.42 -7.10 5.26
N SER A 13 -8.84 -6.14 5.99
CA SER A 13 -7.94 -6.42 7.09
C SER A 13 -8.67 -6.61 8.41
N ASP A 14 -8.88 -7.87 8.79
CA ASP A 14 -9.62 -8.25 9.99
C ASP A 14 -8.67 -8.59 11.17
N PRO A 15 -8.99 -8.19 12.42
CA PRO A 15 -8.26 -8.60 13.62
C PRO A 15 -8.23 -10.12 13.89
N GLY A 16 -9.16 -10.90 13.33
CA GLY A 16 -9.29 -12.35 13.52
C GLY A 16 -8.21 -13.22 12.86
N GLY A 17 -7.12 -12.63 12.36
CA GLY A 17 -5.97 -13.36 11.81
C GLY A 17 -5.91 -13.41 10.28
N GLY A 18 -6.95 -12.96 9.58
CA GLY A 18 -6.99 -12.83 8.11
C GLY A 18 -6.09 -11.72 7.54
N ASN A 19 -6.09 -11.59 6.21
CA ASN A 19 -5.31 -10.66 5.37
C ASN A 19 -5.00 -9.33 6.09
N CYS A 20 -3.77 -8.79 6.01
CA CYS A 20 -3.39 -7.58 6.75
C CYS A 20 -2.48 -6.70 5.89
N LEU A 21 -3.08 -5.83 5.08
CA LEU A 21 -2.32 -5.00 4.16
C LEU A 21 -2.64 -3.51 4.32
N GLU A 22 -1.58 -2.72 4.30
CA GLU A 22 -1.61 -1.26 4.19
C GLU A 22 -0.91 -0.83 2.91
N MET A 23 -1.53 0.11 2.22
CA MET A 23 -0.96 0.77 1.05
C MET A 23 -0.69 2.24 1.38
N GLY A 24 0.48 2.74 1.02
CA GLY A 24 0.86 4.13 1.24
C GLY A 24 1.33 4.79 -0.04
N CYS A 25 0.85 6.00 -0.28
CA CYS A 25 1.32 6.85 -1.37
C CYS A 25 1.61 8.27 -0.85
N ARG A 26 2.47 9.01 -1.56
CA ARG A 26 2.59 10.45 -1.34
C ARG A 26 1.78 11.21 -2.41
N PRO A 27 1.33 12.43 -2.10
CA PRO A 27 0.57 13.25 -3.05
C PRO A 27 1.35 13.60 -4.34
N ASP A 28 2.67 13.53 -4.34
CA ASP A 28 3.58 14.05 -5.37
C ASP A 28 4.04 13.00 -6.41
N ARG A 29 3.19 12.02 -6.74
CA ARG A 29 3.51 10.90 -7.67
C ARG A 29 4.67 10.00 -7.21
N SER A 30 4.88 9.91 -5.90
CA SER A 30 5.82 8.95 -5.31
C SER A 30 5.37 7.50 -5.55
N PRO A 31 6.31 6.54 -5.55
CA PRO A 31 6.00 5.12 -5.67
C PRO A 31 5.01 4.63 -4.61
N VAL A 32 4.27 3.60 -4.96
CA VAL A 32 3.28 2.97 -4.08
C VAL A 32 4.00 1.98 -3.17
N HIS A 33 3.76 2.11 -1.88
CA HIS A 33 4.34 1.26 -0.86
C HIS A 33 3.28 0.34 -0.30
N ILE A 34 3.59 -0.94 -0.14
CA ILE A 34 2.69 -1.95 0.40
C ILE A 34 3.42 -2.68 1.52
N ARG A 35 2.75 -2.80 2.67
CA ARG A 35 3.32 -3.51 3.83
C ARG A 35 2.26 -4.33 4.56
N ASP A 36 2.75 -5.22 5.40
CA ASP A 36 1.93 -5.94 6.36
C ASP A 36 1.51 -4.99 7.51
N SER A 37 0.21 -4.85 7.74
CA SER A 37 -0.32 -4.02 8.83
C SER A 37 0.09 -4.52 10.22
N LYS A 38 0.35 -5.83 10.38
CA LYS A 38 0.80 -6.46 11.62
C LYS A 38 2.30 -6.26 11.87
N ASN A 39 3.07 -5.92 10.83
CA ASN A 39 4.50 -5.64 10.96
C ASN A 39 4.88 -4.29 10.29
N PRO A 40 4.48 -3.14 10.87
CA PRO A 40 4.66 -1.82 10.25
C PRO A 40 6.12 -1.41 10.03
N THR A 41 7.05 -2.00 10.79
CA THR A 41 8.51 -1.76 10.72
C THR A 41 9.22 -2.77 9.83
N GLY A 42 8.49 -3.75 9.29
CA GLY A 42 9.02 -4.76 8.39
C GLY A 42 9.31 -4.24 6.97
N PRO A 43 9.76 -5.14 6.09
CA PRO A 43 10.00 -4.81 4.69
C PRO A 43 8.75 -4.26 4.00
N THR A 44 8.95 -3.28 3.14
CA THR A 44 7.88 -2.66 2.34
C THR A 44 8.13 -2.94 0.87
N LEU A 45 7.12 -3.50 0.19
CA LEU A 45 7.15 -3.63 -1.26
C LEU A 45 6.93 -2.26 -1.88
N THR A 46 7.84 -1.83 -2.76
CA THR A 46 7.74 -0.54 -3.45
C THR A 46 7.49 -0.78 -4.92
N VAL A 47 6.42 -0.20 -5.43
CA VAL A 47 5.95 -0.38 -6.80
C VAL A 47 5.98 0.97 -7.51
N ASP A 48 6.54 1.00 -8.72
CA ASP A 48 6.49 2.19 -9.56
C ASP A 48 5.04 2.60 -9.85
N PRO A 49 4.69 3.90 -9.83
CA PRO A 49 3.31 4.34 -10.05
C PRO A 49 2.70 3.83 -11.36
N ARG A 50 3.47 3.75 -12.46
CA ARG A 50 2.96 3.27 -13.75
C ARG A 50 2.66 1.78 -13.71
N THR A 51 3.54 1.00 -13.08
CA THR A 51 3.33 -0.43 -12.86
C THR A 51 2.11 -0.67 -11.98
N TRP A 52 1.92 0.14 -10.94
CA TRP A 52 0.74 0.05 -10.09
C TRP A 52 -0.55 0.36 -10.85
N SER A 53 -0.57 1.42 -11.66
CA SER A 53 -1.73 1.74 -12.52
C SER A 53 -2.04 0.61 -13.52
N ALA A 54 -1.02 0.02 -14.14
CA ALA A 54 -1.20 -1.11 -15.05
C ALA A 54 -1.78 -2.33 -14.31
N PHE A 55 -1.26 -2.64 -13.12
CA PHE A 55 -1.77 -3.72 -12.27
C PHE A 55 -3.25 -3.51 -11.91
N LEU A 56 -3.64 -2.29 -11.52
CA LEU A 56 -5.04 -1.99 -11.20
C LEU A 56 -5.97 -2.25 -12.38
N GLY A 57 -5.55 -1.99 -13.62
CA GLY A 57 -6.34 -2.31 -14.81
C GLY A 57 -6.73 -3.80 -14.94
N TYR A 58 -5.97 -4.71 -14.31
CA TYR A 58 -6.29 -6.14 -14.24
C TYR A 58 -6.98 -6.54 -12.93
N ALA A 59 -6.69 -5.82 -11.84
CA ALA A 59 -7.11 -6.18 -10.49
C ALA A 59 -8.45 -5.54 -10.06
N THR A 60 -8.91 -4.50 -10.74
CA THR A 60 -10.23 -3.92 -10.50
C THR A 60 -11.31 -4.75 -11.19
N ARG A 61 -12.31 -5.17 -10.43
CA ARG A 61 -13.43 -6.01 -10.89
C ARG A 61 -14.58 -5.16 -11.42
#